data_AF-A0A2A2G1U0-F1
#
_entry.id   AF-A0A2A2G1U0-F1
#
_cell.length_a   1.000
_cell.length_b   1.000
_cell.length_c   1.000
_cell.angle_alpha   90.00
_cell.angle_beta   90.00
_cell.angle_gamma   90.00
#
_symmetry.space_group_name_H-M   'P 1'
#
loop_
_entity.id
_entity.type
_entity.pdbx_description
1 polymer ?
#
loop_
_entity_poly.entity_id
_entity_poly.type
_entity_poly.pdbx_seq_one_letter_code
_entity_poly.pdbx_strand_id
1 'polypeptide(L)'
;MVRALIPPAGVHALRSPQNFAKIEARAAHSLTGHGRQLYVLLADKKRLGRPFWTFTLDELRSLMGVADKKSYERWNNFRQWVLEPALAAVNDYGTVEVSMSPEKQGRSVHAVTFRWRWKDPHAAADTASENERHSVARRRQQETAGAPP
;
A
#
# COMPACT_ATOMS: atom_id res chain seq x y z
N MET A 1 18.43 -21.68 -17.07
CA MET A 1 17.11 -21.49 -17.71
C MET A 1 16.07 -22.08 -16.76
N VAL A 2 15.35 -21.25 -15.99
CA VAL A 2 14.36 -21.74 -15.01
C VAL A 2 12.97 -21.61 -15.63
N ARG A 3 12.27 -22.74 -15.74
CA ARG A 3 10.89 -22.80 -16.25
C ARG A 3 9.99 -23.07 -15.04
N ALA A 4 9.33 -22.03 -14.54
CA ALA A 4 8.38 -22.17 -13.44
C ALA A 4 7.05 -22.70 -13.99
N LEU A 5 6.62 -23.87 -13.48
CA LEU A 5 5.33 -24.47 -13.79
C LEU A 5 4.26 -23.83 -12.89
N ILE A 6 3.35 -23.04 -13.47
CA ILE A 6 2.20 -22.49 -12.75
C ILE A 6 1.04 -23.49 -12.88
N PRO A 7 0.56 -24.07 -11.76
CA PRO A 7 -0.56 -25.00 -11.79
C PRO A 7 -1.85 -24.33 -12.30
N PRO A 8 -2.72 -25.03 -13.07
CA PRO A 8 -3.93 -24.46 -13.66
C PRO A 8 -4.91 -23.86 -12.63
N ALA A 9 -4.90 -24.35 -11.38
CA ALA A 9 -5.67 -23.77 -10.28
C ALA A 9 -5.20 -22.35 -9.86
N GLY A 10 -3.96 -21.97 -10.18
CA GLY A 10 -3.42 -20.61 -10.00
C GLY A 10 -3.64 -19.68 -11.19
N VAL A 11 -4.16 -20.19 -12.31
CA VAL A 11 -4.35 -19.40 -13.55
C VAL A 11 -5.61 -18.53 -13.48
N HIS A 12 -6.55 -18.83 -12.58
CA HIS A 12 -7.73 -18.00 -12.34
C HIS A 12 -7.48 -16.77 -11.45
N ALA A 13 -6.41 -16.76 -10.64
CA ALA A 13 -6.01 -15.57 -9.86
C ALA A 13 -5.28 -14.51 -10.71
N LEU A 14 -4.76 -14.91 -11.87
CA LEU A 14 -3.97 -14.05 -12.77
C LEU A 14 -4.78 -13.41 -13.90
N ARG A 15 -6.08 -13.69 -13.99
CA ARG A 15 -7.00 -13.09 -14.96
C ARG A 15 -7.97 -12.19 -14.18
N SER A 16 -7.64 -10.92 -13.92
CA SER A 16 -7.79 -9.88 -14.94
C SER A 16 -7.03 -8.57 -14.60
N PRO A 17 -5.83 -8.33 -15.16
CA PRO A 17 -5.25 -7.00 -15.23
C PRO A 17 -5.58 -6.37 -16.60
N GLN A 18 -6.86 -6.28 -16.96
CA GLN A 18 -7.29 -5.55 -18.16
C GLN A 18 -8.02 -4.29 -17.71
N ASN A 19 -7.23 -3.26 -17.35
CA ASN A 19 -7.57 -1.83 -17.14
C ASN A 19 -6.70 -1.16 -16.04
N PHE A 20 -5.41 -1.52 -15.94
CA PHE A 20 -4.41 -0.77 -15.13
C PHE A 20 -3.84 0.45 -15.89
N ALA A 21 -4.45 0.81 -17.02
CA ALA A 21 -3.84 1.64 -18.04
C ALA A 21 -4.08 3.13 -17.77
N LYS A 22 -3.01 3.79 -17.33
CA LYS A 22 -2.47 5.06 -17.85
C LYS A 22 -2.21 6.14 -16.80
N ILE A 23 -2.87 6.09 -15.64
CA ILE A 23 -2.56 6.97 -14.49
C ILE A 23 -1.83 6.21 -13.37
N GLU A 24 -1.99 4.88 -13.28
CA GLU A 24 -1.45 4.05 -12.19
C GLU A 24 0.01 3.58 -12.39
N ALA A 25 0.55 3.63 -13.62
CA ALA A 25 1.92 3.16 -13.90
C ALA A 25 3.01 4.04 -13.24
N ARG A 26 2.74 5.35 -13.11
CA ARG A 26 3.60 6.30 -12.40
C ARG A 26 3.44 6.16 -10.87
N ALA A 27 2.20 5.94 -10.42
CA ALA A 27 1.85 5.70 -9.01
C ALA A 27 2.50 4.44 -8.43
N ALA A 28 2.57 3.37 -9.22
CA ALA A 28 3.24 2.13 -8.80
C ALA A 28 4.77 2.28 -8.76
N HIS A 29 5.37 3.21 -9.51
CA HIS A 29 6.82 3.39 -9.54
C HIS A 29 7.37 4.24 -8.37
N SER A 30 6.61 5.22 -7.87
CA SER A 30 7.04 6.10 -6.76
C SER A 30 6.92 5.44 -5.39
N LEU A 31 5.88 4.63 -5.16
CA LEU A 31 5.73 3.83 -3.95
C LEU A 31 6.65 2.61 -4.00
N THR A 32 7.30 2.28 -2.89
CA THR A 32 8.14 1.09 -2.75
C THR A 32 7.65 0.20 -1.60
N GLY A 33 8.05 -1.07 -1.61
CA GLY A 33 7.74 -2.04 -0.55
C GLY A 33 6.24 -2.16 -0.24
N HIS A 34 5.93 -2.18 1.07
CA HIS A 34 4.57 -2.37 1.59
C HIS A 34 3.59 -1.25 1.19
N GLY A 35 4.05 -0.03 0.95
CA GLY A 35 3.18 1.08 0.50
C GLY A 35 2.61 0.83 -0.89
N ARG A 36 3.45 0.36 -1.82
CA ARG A 36 3.00 -0.05 -3.17
C ARG A 36 2.00 -1.19 -3.10
N GLN A 37 2.29 -2.18 -2.26
CA GLN A 37 1.45 -3.36 -2.09
C GLN A 37 0.07 -2.97 -1.55
N LEU A 38 0.01 -2.16 -0.49
CA LEU A 38 -1.24 -1.65 0.04
C LEU A 38 -2.03 -0.85 -1.02
N TYR A 39 -1.38 0.03 -1.78
CA TYR A 39 -2.03 0.77 -2.86
C TYR A 39 -2.71 -0.16 -3.88
N VAL A 40 -1.99 -1.19 -4.35
CA VAL A 40 -2.52 -2.16 -5.31
C VAL A 40 -3.72 -2.91 -4.74
N LEU A 41 -3.67 -3.32 -3.48
CA LEU A 41 -4.79 -3.99 -2.81
C LEU A 41 -6.02 -3.09 -2.72
N LEU A 42 -5.85 -1.81 -2.36
CA LEU A 42 -6.96 -0.86 -2.27
C LEU A 42 -7.54 -0.53 -3.65
N ALA A 43 -6.69 -0.40 -4.67
CA ALA A 43 -7.11 -0.16 -6.06
C ALA A 43 -7.90 -1.35 -6.63
N ASP A 44 -7.52 -2.58 -6.28
CA ASP A 44 -8.28 -3.78 -6.62
C ASP A 44 -9.69 -3.74 -5.98
N LYS A 45 -9.77 -3.52 -4.67
CA LYS A 45 -11.06 -3.50 -3.95
C LYS A 45 -11.96 -2.33 -4.34
N LYS A 46 -11.39 -1.19 -4.75
CA LYS A 46 -12.14 -0.04 -5.29
C LYS A 46 -13.09 -0.45 -6.43
N ARG A 47 -12.69 -1.43 -7.26
CA ARG A 47 -13.48 -1.89 -8.42
C ARG A 47 -14.83 -2.50 -8.03
N LEU A 48 -14.98 -2.90 -6.76
CA LEU A 48 -16.22 -3.45 -6.20
C LEU A 48 -17.24 -2.36 -5.84
N GLY A 49 -16.94 -1.08 -6.11
CA GLY A 49 -17.86 0.05 -5.92
C GLY A 49 -18.09 0.45 -4.45
N ARG A 50 -17.32 -0.12 -3.52
CA ARG A 50 -17.41 0.21 -2.09
C ARG A 50 -16.28 1.17 -1.69
N PRO A 51 -16.55 2.22 -0.89
CA PRO A 51 -15.53 3.15 -0.41
C PRO A 51 -14.74 2.61 0.81
N PHE A 52 -14.94 1.34 1.15
CA PHE A 52 -14.26 0.66 2.23
C PHE A 52 -14.15 -0.83 1.96
N TRP A 53 -13.18 -1.46 2.61
CA TRP A 53 -13.03 -2.91 2.62
C TRP A 53 -12.41 -3.38 3.93
N THR A 54 -12.85 -4.55 4.37
CA THR A 54 -12.38 -5.20 5.60
C THR A 54 -11.57 -6.42 5.22
N PHE A 55 -10.33 -6.49 5.71
CA PHE A 55 -9.48 -7.66 5.59
C PHE A 55 -9.35 -8.33 6.95
N THR A 56 -9.38 -9.66 7.00
CA THR A 56 -8.91 -10.37 8.19
C THR A 56 -7.41 -10.14 8.37
N LEU A 57 -6.89 -10.28 9.59
CA LEU A 57 -5.44 -10.11 9.81
C LEU A 57 -4.61 -11.13 9.03
N ASP A 58 -5.09 -12.36 8.87
CA ASP A 58 -4.37 -13.41 8.17
C ASP A 58 -4.36 -13.18 6.66
N GLU A 59 -5.49 -12.74 6.09
CA GLU A 59 -5.57 -12.32 4.69
C GLU A 59 -4.62 -11.13 4.46
N LEU A 60 -4.67 -10.11 5.32
CA LEU A 60 -3.85 -8.92 5.15
C LEU A 60 -2.36 -9.23 5.27
N ARG A 61 -1.93 -10.07 6.21
CA ARG A 61 -0.52 -10.51 6.31
C ARG A 61 -0.05 -11.26 5.07
N SER A 62 -0.90 -12.13 4.54
CA SER A 62 -0.61 -12.89 3.32
C SER A 62 -0.49 -11.97 2.12
N LEU A 63 -1.48 -11.09 1.95
CA LEU A 63 -1.52 -10.11 0.86
C LEU A 63 -0.41 -9.06 0.94
N MET A 64 0.13 -8.80 2.14
CA MET A 64 1.28 -7.92 2.37
C MET A 64 2.63 -8.65 2.29
N GLY A 65 2.63 -9.96 1.98
CA GLY A 65 3.86 -10.74 1.81
C GLY A 65 4.68 -10.91 3.10
N VAL A 66 4.01 -10.93 4.25
CA VAL A 66 4.66 -11.01 5.56
C VAL A 66 4.13 -12.13 6.45
N ALA A 67 3.34 -13.05 5.89
CA ALA A 67 2.74 -14.16 6.62
C ALA A 67 3.75 -15.17 7.19
N ASP A 68 4.93 -15.27 6.61
CA ASP A 68 6.03 -16.14 7.06
C ASP A 68 6.80 -15.58 8.27
N LYS A 69 6.57 -14.32 8.63
CA LYS A 69 7.30 -13.63 9.70
C LYS A 69 6.52 -13.67 11.01
N LYS A 70 6.97 -14.54 11.92
CA LYS A 70 6.39 -14.69 13.28
C LYS A 70 6.27 -13.37 14.06
N SER A 71 7.20 -12.42 13.86
CA SER A 71 7.17 -11.12 14.51
C SER A 71 5.91 -10.31 14.20
N TYR A 72 5.27 -10.55 13.04
CA TYR A 72 4.05 -9.86 12.62
C TYR A 72 2.76 -10.63 12.90
N GLU A 73 2.84 -11.80 13.55
CA GLU A 73 1.66 -12.43 14.15
C GLU A 73 1.04 -11.51 15.22
N ARG A 74 1.90 -10.80 15.98
CA ARG A 74 1.48 -9.78 16.94
C ARG A 74 0.97 -8.53 16.22
N TRP A 75 -0.31 -8.21 16.43
CA TRP A 75 -0.97 -7.03 15.85
C TRP A 75 -0.16 -5.73 15.98
N ASN A 76 0.36 -5.42 17.16
CA ASN A 76 1.11 -4.18 17.38
C ASN A 76 2.32 -4.06 16.45
N ASN A 77 3.06 -5.14 16.23
CA ASN A 77 4.23 -5.14 15.37
C ASN A 77 3.81 -5.00 13.90
N PHE A 78 2.80 -5.75 13.48
CA PHE A 78 2.29 -5.66 12.10
C PHE A 78 1.76 -4.26 11.79
N ARG A 79 1.00 -3.67 12.72
CA ARG A 79 0.51 -2.30 12.63
C ARG A 79 1.66 -1.30 12.51
N GLN A 80 2.58 -1.29 13.48
CA GLN A 80 3.62 -0.26 13.59
C GLN A 80 4.64 -0.31 12.45
N TRP A 81 5.03 -1.51 12.01
CA TRP A 81 6.15 -1.68 11.08
C TRP A 81 5.72 -1.92 9.63
N VAL A 82 4.46 -2.28 9.40
CA VAL A 82 3.95 -2.59 8.06
C VAL A 82 2.80 -1.67 7.69
N LEU A 83 1.71 -1.67 8.47
CA LEU A 83 0.48 -0.97 8.06
C LEU A 83 0.59 0.54 8.18
N GLU A 84 1.11 1.08 9.28
CA GLU A 84 1.26 2.53 9.47
C GLU A 84 2.23 3.15 8.46
N PRO A 85 3.44 2.59 8.22
CA PRO A 85 4.32 3.11 7.18
C PRO A 85 3.72 3.00 5.78
N ALA A 86 3.02 1.90 5.47
CA ALA A 86 2.35 1.74 4.18
C ALA A 86 1.21 2.74 3.98
N LEU A 87 0.39 2.95 5.02
CA LEU A 87 -0.71 3.91 5.01
C LEU A 87 -0.20 5.34 4.84
N ALA A 88 0.87 5.71 5.55
CA ALA A 88 1.52 7.01 5.42
C ALA A 88 2.03 7.22 3.99
N ALA A 89 2.75 6.25 3.41
CA ALA A 89 3.23 6.34 2.04
C ALA A 89 2.10 6.51 1.01
N VAL A 90 0.99 5.78 1.18
CA VAL A 90 -0.19 5.87 0.30
C VAL A 90 -0.85 7.25 0.39
N ASN A 91 -1.00 7.79 1.61
CA ASN A 91 -1.59 9.11 1.82
C ASN A 91 -0.68 10.24 1.35
N ASP A 92 0.63 10.15 1.60
CA ASP A 92 1.61 11.13 1.15
C ASP A 92 1.57 11.28 -0.36
N TYR A 93 1.39 10.19 -1.12
CA TYR A 93 1.28 10.26 -2.58
C TYR A 93 0.10 11.13 -3.08
N GLY A 94 -0.96 11.28 -2.28
CA GLY A 94 -2.01 12.27 -2.54
C GLY A 94 -3.08 11.89 -3.57
N THR A 95 -2.97 10.73 -4.23
CA THR A 95 -4.04 10.24 -5.14
C THR A 95 -5.25 9.68 -4.39
N VAL A 96 -5.05 9.23 -3.17
CA VAL A 96 -6.09 8.64 -2.33
C VAL A 96 -5.90 9.08 -0.90
N GLU A 97 -7.00 9.42 -0.24
CA GLU A 97 -7.06 9.59 1.21
C GLU A 97 -7.58 8.30 1.81
N VAL A 98 -6.77 7.64 2.63
CA VAL A 98 -7.06 6.34 3.23
C VAL A 98 -6.93 6.44 4.74
N SER A 99 -7.89 5.86 5.44
CA SER A 99 -7.82 5.61 6.88
C SER A 99 -7.98 4.13 7.20
N MET A 100 -7.44 3.73 8.34
CA MET A 100 -7.43 2.36 8.82
C MET A 100 -8.07 2.28 10.21
N SER A 101 -8.99 1.34 10.42
CA SER A 101 -9.65 1.10 11.71
C SER A 101 -9.57 -0.39 12.08
N PRO A 102 -8.98 -0.74 13.24
CA PRO A 102 -8.92 -2.13 13.69
C PRO A 102 -10.27 -2.59 14.25
N GLU A 103 -10.65 -3.83 13.92
CA GLU A 103 -11.86 -4.47 14.44
C GLU A 103 -11.50 -5.52 15.48
N LYS A 104 -12.07 -5.37 16.68
CA LYS A 104 -11.81 -6.24 17.82
C LYS A 104 -12.84 -7.35 17.92
N GLN A 105 -12.36 -8.55 18.22
CA GLN A 105 -13.15 -9.68 18.70
C GLN A 105 -12.67 -10.02 20.11
N GLY A 106 -13.47 -9.67 21.11
CA GLY A 106 -13.04 -9.70 22.52
C GLY A 106 -11.87 -8.74 22.76
N ARG A 107 -10.75 -9.27 23.26
CA ARG A 107 -9.52 -8.49 23.54
C ARG A 107 -8.57 -8.39 22.35
N SER A 108 -8.77 -9.18 21.30
CA SER A 108 -7.87 -9.29 20.16
C SER A 108 -8.41 -8.56 18.95
N VAL A 109 -7.52 -8.00 18.13
CA VAL A 109 -7.88 -7.50 16.79
C VAL A 109 -7.93 -8.70 15.85
N HIS A 110 -9.01 -8.84 15.09
CA HIS A 110 -9.21 -9.94 14.14
C HIS A 110 -9.21 -9.50 12.67
N ALA A 111 -9.49 -8.22 12.43
CA ALA A 111 -9.67 -7.65 11.10
C ALA A 111 -9.34 -6.16 11.13
N VAL A 112 -9.17 -5.60 9.94
CA VAL A 112 -8.88 -4.18 9.73
C VAL A 112 -9.73 -3.67 8.59
N THR A 113 -10.46 -2.60 8.84
CA THR A 113 -11.24 -1.89 7.83
C THR A 113 -10.47 -0.70 7.31
N PHE A 114 -10.24 -0.68 6.01
CA PHE A 114 -9.71 0.48 5.30
C PHE A 114 -10.87 1.24 4.68
N ARG A 115 -10.90 2.56 4.87
CA ARG A 115 -11.85 3.46 4.20
C ARG A 115 -11.04 4.40 3.33
N TRP A 116 -11.53 4.68 2.12
CA TRP A 116 -10.81 5.50 1.18
C TRP A 116 -11.69 6.49 0.42
N ARG A 117 -11.06 7.58 0.00
CA ARG A 117 -11.59 8.56 -0.94
C ARG A 117 -10.54 8.81 -2.01
N TRP A 118 -10.83 8.40 -3.24
CA TRP A 118 -9.94 8.64 -4.38
C TRP A 118 -10.13 10.08 -4.86
N LYS A 119 -9.03 10.82 -5.03
CA LYS A 119 -9.07 12.16 -5.62
C LYS A 119 -9.24 12.05 -7.13
N ASP A 120 -9.78 13.12 -7.72
CA ASP A 120 -9.83 13.24 -9.18
C ASP A 120 -8.39 13.15 -9.74
N PRO A 121 -8.14 12.37 -10.79
CA PRO A 121 -6.81 12.22 -11.37
C PRO A 121 -6.11 13.54 -11.73
N HIS A 122 -6.87 14.60 -12.04
CA HIS A 122 -6.29 15.93 -12.29
C HIS A 122 -5.73 16.59 -11.02
N ALA A 123 -6.34 16.37 -9.86
CA ALA A 123 -5.85 16.91 -8.58
C ALA A 123 -4.63 16.14 -8.03
N ALA A 124 -4.46 14.87 -8.42
CA ALA A 124 -3.37 14.02 -7.97
C ALA A 124 -2.01 14.36 -8.59
N ALA A 125 -2.00 14.91 -9.82
CA ALA A 125 -0.77 15.27 -10.53
C ALA A 125 -0.02 16.43 -9.86
N ASP A 126 -0.76 17.37 -9.26
CA ASP A 126 -0.20 18.52 -8.55
C ASP A 126 0.46 18.09 -7.24
N THR A 127 -0.18 17.19 -6.48
CA THR A 127 0.38 16.66 -5.22
C THR A 127 1.65 15.84 -5.47
N ALA A 128 1.69 15.01 -6.52
CA ALA A 128 2.89 14.24 -6.86
C ALA A 128 4.07 15.17 -7.22
N SER A 129 3.82 16.23 -7.99
CA SER A 129 4.84 17.21 -8.41
C SER A 129 5.36 18.03 -7.21
N GLU A 130 4.50 18.39 -6.28
CA GLU A 130 4.88 19.11 -5.05
C GLU A 130 5.67 18.22 -4.08
N ASN A 131 5.28 16.95 -3.95
CA ASN A 131 6.01 15.96 -3.16
C ASN A 131 7.40 15.66 -3.73
N GLU A 132 7.54 15.55 -5.06
CA GLU A 132 8.85 15.40 -5.70
C GLU A 132 9.75 16.59 -5.33
N ARG A 133 9.25 17.83 -5.41
CA ARG A 133 9.99 19.04 -5.00
C ARG A 133 10.41 18.99 -3.52
N HIS A 134 9.50 18.60 -2.63
CA HIS A 134 9.77 18.48 -1.19
C HIS A 134 10.74 17.35 -0.85
N SER A 135 10.72 16.23 -1.59
CA SER A 135 11.65 15.12 -1.40
C SER A 135 13.08 15.49 -1.79
N VAL A 136 13.27 16.25 -2.88
CA VAL A 136 14.57 16.77 -3.30
C VAL A 136 15.12 17.76 -2.27
N ALA A 137 14.27 18.63 -1.72
CA ALA A 137 14.67 19.57 -0.67
C ALA A 137 15.12 18.85 0.62
N ARG A 138 14.38 17.82 1.06
CA ARG A 138 14.76 17.00 2.23
C ARG A 138 16.05 16.20 2.01
N ARG A 139 16.25 15.65 0.80
CA ARG A 139 17.49 14.94 0.44
C ARG A 139 18.70 15.86 0.50
N ARG A 140 18.58 17.08 -0.02
CA ARG A 140 19.65 18.08 0.04
C ARG A 140 20.01 18.46 1.47
N GLN A 141 19.03 18.64 2.37
CA GLN A 141 19.30 18.92 3.79
C GLN A 141 20.00 17.77 4.52
N GLN A 142 19.68 16.52 4.19
CA GLN A 142 20.38 15.35 4.73
C GLN A 142 21.84 15.27 4.25
N GLU A 143 22.12 15.67 3.01
CA GLU A 143 23.49 15.72 2.47
C GLU A 143 24.33 16.83 3.12
N THR A 144 23.75 18.02 3.40
CA THR A 144 24.48 19.11 4.07
C THR A 144 24.72 18.87 5.56
N ALA A 145 23.88 18.08 6.23
CA ALA A 145 24.03 17.75 7.65
C ALA A 145 25.04 16.61 7.92
N GLY A 146 25.50 15.92 6.87
CA GLY A 146 26.41 14.78 6.96
C GLY A 146 27.89 15.08 6.69
N ALA A 147 28.26 16.34 6.46
CA ALA A 147 29.67 16.74 6.29
C ALA A 147 30.26 17.20 7.64
N PRO A 148 31.21 16.44 8.24
CA PRO A 148 31.98 16.96 9.37
C PRO A 148 32.99 18.03 8.88
N PRO A 149 33.38 19.00 9.74
CA PRO A 149 34.38 20.02 9.42
C PRO A 149 35.78 19.42 9.20
#